data_AF-A0A949ILF8-F1
#
_entry.id   AF-A0A949ILF8-F1
#
_cell.length_a   1.000
_cell.length_b   1.000
_cell.length_c   1.000
_cell.angle_alpha   90.00
_cell.angle_beta   90.00
_cell.angle_gamma   90.00
#
_symmetry.space_group_name_H-M   'P 1'
#
loop_
_entity.id
_entity.type
_entity.pdbx_description
1 polymer ?
#
loop_
_entity_poly.entity_id
_entity_poly.type
_entity_poly.pdbx_seq_one_letter_code
_entity_poly.pdbx_strand_id
1 'polypeptide(L)'
;RGQEYFKLQNAKQAVQDYTDAIVADDNNAVLYYHRAKAYQQLGNDGAALTDINHAISFDPNQGNFYLMRAFMENKEGKAVLAHQDIQRAQFANPLLPKNIQFSPLDKNADRYIQDTNLQDVHDASRPDTTEKPQY
;
A
#
# COMPACT_ATOMS: atom_id res chain seq x y z
N ARG A 1 -12.28 -19.04 8.80
CA ARG A 1 -12.81 -18.29 9.97
C ARG A 1 -11.70 -18.02 11.00
N GLY A 2 -10.91 -19.01 11.42
CA GLY A 2 -9.77 -18.80 12.33
C GLY A 2 -8.71 -17.82 11.81
N GLN A 3 -8.22 -17.99 10.57
CA GLN A 3 -7.16 -17.11 10.02
C GLN A 3 -7.59 -15.63 9.91
N GLU A 4 -8.83 -15.36 9.46
CA GLU A 4 -9.35 -13.99 9.38
C GLU A 4 -9.54 -13.38 10.77
N TYR A 5 -9.98 -14.17 11.76
CA TYR A 5 -10.07 -13.73 13.14
C TYR A 5 -8.69 -13.36 13.72
N PHE A 6 -7.67 -14.19 13.48
CA PHE A 6 -6.30 -13.91 13.91
C PHE A 6 -5.73 -12.65 13.23
N LYS A 7 -5.98 -12.45 11.93
CA LYS A 7 -5.58 -11.22 11.22
C LYS A 7 -6.19 -9.98 11.86
N LEU A 8 -7.49 -10.01 12.15
CA LEU A 8 -8.19 -8.88 12.77
C LEU A 8 -7.69 -8.60 14.18
N GLN A 9 -7.41 -9.64 14.97
CA GLN A 9 -6.84 -9.47 16.31
C GLN A 9 -5.45 -8.84 16.24
N ASN A 10 -4.59 -9.32 15.33
CA ASN A 10 -3.26 -8.77 15.12
C ASN A 10 -3.32 -7.33 14.62
N ALA A 11 -4.27 -7.00 13.74
CA ALA A 11 -4.45 -5.63 13.26
C ALA A 11 -4.87 -4.67 14.38
N LYS A 12 -5.74 -5.10 15.31
CA LYS A 12 -6.07 -4.29 16.51
C LYS A 12 -4.86 -4.05 17.39
N GLN A 13 -4.06 -5.09 17.62
CA GLN A 13 -2.83 -4.97 18.41
C GLN A 13 -1.82 -4.04 17.72
N ALA A 14 -1.64 -4.18 16.41
CA ALA A 14 -0.76 -3.31 15.63
C ALA A 14 -1.18 -1.83 15.72
N VAL A 15 -2.49 -1.52 15.68
CA VAL A 15 -2.96 -0.14 15.89
C VAL A 15 -2.50 0.41 17.23
N GLN A 16 -2.61 -0.39 18.30
CA GLN A 16 -2.18 0.03 19.63
C GLN A 16 -0.66 0.24 19.68
N ASP A 17 0.11 -0.74 19.21
CA ASP A 17 1.58 -0.70 19.22
C ASP A 17 2.11 0.51 18.44
N TYR A 18 1.56 0.79 17.25
CA TYR A 18 1.97 1.97 16.48
C TYR A 18 1.47 3.28 17.09
N THR A 19 0.35 3.28 17.82
CA THR A 19 -0.10 4.48 18.54
C THR A 19 0.87 4.83 19.66
N ASP A 20 1.30 3.84 20.43
CA ASP A 20 2.27 4.05 21.50
C ASP A 20 3.65 4.46 20.93
N ALA A 21 4.06 3.87 19.79
CA ALA A 21 5.29 4.27 19.10
C ALA A 21 5.24 5.71 18.56
N ILE A 22 4.09 6.16 18.03
CA ILE A 22 3.90 7.54 17.54
C ILE A 22 4.00 8.56 18.69
N VAL A 23 3.59 8.19 19.91
CA VAL A 23 3.79 9.06 21.08
C VAL A 23 5.28 9.25 21.39
N ALA A 24 6.11 8.25 21.11
CA ALA A 24 7.55 8.33 21.31
C ALA A 24 8.29 9.04 20.15
N ASP A 25 7.80 8.90 18.92
CA ASP A 25 8.39 9.47 17.70
C ASP A 25 7.30 9.92 16.72
N ASP A 26 6.82 11.15 16.91
CA ASP A 26 5.63 11.68 16.24
C ASP A 26 5.88 12.16 14.80
N ASN A 27 7.13 12.19 14.35
CA ASN A 27 7.51 12.60 13.00
C ASN A 27 7.87 11.43 12.09
N ASN A 28 7.80 10.19 12.60
CA ASN A 28 8.19 9.01 11.87
C ASN A 28 7.09 8.55 10.92
N ALA A 29 7.23 8.95 9.66
CA ALA A 29 6.27 8.65 8.59
C ALA A 29 5.92 7.15 8.48
N VAL A 30 6.87 6.26 8.76
CA VAL A 30 6.70 4.81 8.64
C VAL A 30 5.73 4.27 9.70
N LEU A 31 5.72 4.85 10.91
CA LEU A 31 4.77 4.45 11.95
C LEU A 31 3.32 4.77 11.54
N TYR A 32 3.08 5.96 10.99
CA TYR A 32 1.77 6.32 10.46
C TYR A 32 1.36 5.42 9.31
N TYR A 33 2.26 5.12 8.37
CA TYR A 33 1.98 4.18 7.27
C TYR A 33 1.55 2.80 7.78
N HIS A 34 2.26 2.23 8.75
CA HIS A 34 1.91 0.92 9.28
C HIS A 34 0.62 0.93 10.09
N ARG A 35 0.35 2.01 10.84
CA ARG A 35 -0.94 2.18 11.53
C ARG A 35 -2.09 2.33 10.53
N ALA A 36 -1.89 3.05 9.43
CA ALA A 36 -2.86 3.15 8.34
C ALA A 36 -3.20 1.78 7.74
N LYS A 37 -2.20 0.93 7.52
CA LYS A 37 -2.42 -0.45 7.06
C LYS A 37 -3.24 -1.27 8.06
N ALA A 38 -2.93 -1.15 9.35
CA ALA A 38 -3.69 -1.84 10.38
C ALA A 38 -5.15 -1.35 10.43
N TYR A 39 -5.39 -0.05 10.30
CA TYR A 39 -6.74 0.50 10.18
C TYR A 39 -7.48 0.01 8.94
N GLN A 40 -6.81 -0.05 7.78
CA GLN A 40 -7.40 -0.57 6.55
C GLN A 40 -7.79 -2.05 6.68
N GLN A 41 -6.98 -2.88 7.34
CA GLN A 41 -7.31 -4.28 7.62
C GLN A 41 -8.54 -4.43 8.54
N LEU A 42 -8.76 -3.44 9.41
CA LEU A 42 -9.94 -3.35 10.28
C LEU A 42 -11.15 -2.73 9.56
N GLY A 43 -11.01 -2.29 8.31
CA GLY A 43 -12.04 -1.61 7.54
C GLY A 43 -12.28 -0.15 7.97
N ASN A 44 -11.37 0.43 8.76
CA ASN A 44 -11.43 1.84 9.14
C ASN A 44 -10.67 2.70 8.13
N ASP A 45 -11.24 2.83 6.92
CA ASP A 45 -10.61 3.54 5.80
C ASP A 45 -10.39 5.04 6.12
N GLY A 46 -11.28 5.66 6.91
CA GLY A 46 -11.15 7.06 7.31
C GLY A 46 -9.90 7.31 8.16
N ALA A 47 -9.68 6.50 9.19
CA ALA A 47 -8.47 6.62 10.02
C ALA A 47 -7.21 6.27 9.22
N ALA A 48 -7.30 5.27 8.33
CA ALA A 48 -6.20 4.92 7.46
C ALA A 48 -5.81 6.07 6.51
N LEU A 49 -6.79 6.76 5.93
CA LEU A 49 -6.56 7.94 5.09
C LEU A 49 -5.96 9.13 5.86
N THR A 50 -6.35 9.32 7.12
CA THR A 50 -5.72 10.35 7.96
C THR A 50 -4.24 10.03 8.18
N ASP A 51 -3.92 8.80 8.60
CA ASP A 51 -2.55 8.39 8.87
C ASP A 51 -1.68 8.39 7.60
N ILE A 52 -2.21 7.97 6.45
CA ILE A 52 -1.43 7.98 5.21
C ILE A 52 -1.10 9.41 4.76
N ASN A 53 -2.01 10.37 4.99
CA ASN A 53 -1.74 11.78 4.71
C ASN A 53 -0.66 12.34 5.64
N HIS A 54 -0.64 11.94 6.92
CA HIS A 54 0.47 12.27 7.81
C HIS A 54 1.78 11.67 7.32
N ALA A 55 1.81 10.40 6.95
CA ALA A 55 3.02 9.75 6.41
C ALA A 55 3.58 10.50 5.19
N ILE A 56 2.72 10.86 4.23
CA ILE A 56 3.10 11.65 3.05
C ILE A 56 3.61 13.04 3.43
N SER A 57 3.03 13.67 4.45
CA SER A 57 3.47 14.99 4.90
C SER A 57 4.86 14.99 5.53
N PHE A 58 5.23 13.90 6.20
CA PHE A 58 6.53 13.73 6.84
C PHE A 58 7.61 13.24 5.87
N ASP A 59 7.27 12.32 4.97
CA ASP A 59 8.17 11.84 3.91
C ASP A 59 7.45 11.76 2.55
N PRO A 60 7.46 12.86 1.78
CA PRO A 60 6.74 12.96 0.52
C PRO A 60 7.41 12.21 -0.63
N ASN A 61 8.59 11.60 -0.41
CA ASN A 61 9.31 10.88 -1.45
C ASN A 61 9.08 9.36 -1.40
N GLN A 62 8.25 8.88 -0.48
CA GLN A 62 7.96 7.46 -0.35
C GLN A 62 6.82 7.01 -1.25
N GLY A 63 7.17 6.36 -2.35
CA GLY A 63 6.20 5.85 -3.33
C GLY A 63 5.14 4.92 -2.72
N ASN A 64 5.51 4.14 -1.70
CA ASN A 64 4.60 3.23 -1.00
C ASN A 64 3.43 3.96 -0.33
N PHE A 65 3.62 5.20 0.11
CA PHE A 65 2.56 5.95 0.78
C PHE A 65 1.50 6.39 -0.23
N TYR A 66 1.93 6.84 -1.41
CA TYR A 66 1.03 7.16 -2.51
C TYR A 66 0.30 5.92 -3.04
N LEU A 67 0.95 4.75 -3.14
CA LEU A 67 0.25 3.52 -3.53
C LEU A 67 -0.87 3.14 -2.56
N MET A 68 -0.61 3.28 -1.25
CA MET A 68 -1.61 3.00 -0.23
C MET A 68 -2.78 3.99 -0.27
N ARG A 69 -2.52 5.29 -0.48
CA ARG A 69 -3.57 6.28 -0.62
C ARG A 69 -4.37 6.08 -1.91
N ALA A 70 -3.69 5.83 -3.04
CA ALA A 70 -4.32 5.53 -4.31
C ALA A 70 -5.25 4.31 -4.24
N PHE A 71 -4.83 3.27 -3.51
CA PHE A 71 -5.64 2.10 -3.25
C PHE A 71 -6.95 2.46 -2.51
N MET A 72 -6.85 3.27 -1.45
CA MET A 72 -8.01 3.71 -0.68
C MET A 72 -8.93 4.64 -1.47
N GLU A 73 -8.37 5.58 -2.24
CA GLU A 73 -9.13 6.45 -3.14
C GLU A 73 -9.87 5.66 -4.21
N ASN A 74 -9.24 4.63 -4.79
CA ASN A 74 -9.88 3.76 -5.76
C ASN A 74 -11.06 2.98 -5.14
N LYS A 75 -10.92 2.50 -3.90
CA LYS A 75 -12.01 1.86 -3.15
C LYS A 75 -13.19 2.79 -2.92
N GLU A 76 -12.92 4.09 -2.75
CA GLU A 76 -13.95 5.14 -2.65
C GLU A 76 -14.49 5.62 -4.02
N GLY A 77 -14.05 5.05 -5.14
CA GLY A 77 -14.45 5.43 -6.49
C GLY A 77 -13.76 6.70 -7.02
N LYS A 78 -12.74 7.22 -6.32
CA LYS A 78 -11.98 8.41 -6.69
C LYS A 78 -10.84 8.07 -7.66
N ALA A 79 -11.18 7.46 -8.79
CA ALA A 79 -10.21 6.91 -9.75
C ALA A 79 -9.20 7.94 -10.29
N VAL A 80 -9.59 9.20 -10.44
CA VAL A 80 -8.70 10.27 -10.91
C VAL A 80 -7.59 10.56 -9.89
N LEU A 81 -7.94 10.64 -8.60
CA LEU A 81 -6.96 10.87 -7.54
C LEU A 81 -6.02 9.67 -7.41
N ALA A 82 -6.58 8.46 -7.45
CA ALA A 82 -5.78 7.24 -7.42
C ALA A 82 -4.76 7.18 -8.57
N HIS A 83 -5.15 7.60 -9.78
CA HIS A 83 -4.23 7.66 -10.91
C HIS A 83 -3.10 8.68 -10.69
N GLN A 84 -3.40 9.83 -10.10
CA GLN A 84 -2.38 10.84 -9.78
C GLN A 84 -1.37 10.32 -8.74
N ASP A 85 -1.85 9.63 -7.71
CA ASP A 85 -0.98 9.04 -6.70
C ASP A 85 -0.15 7.87 -7.23
N ILE A 86 -0.68 7.05 -8.14
CA ILE A 86 0.12 6.05 -8.86
C ILE A 86 1.27 6.72 -9.63
N GLN A 87 1.01 7.83 -10.32
CA GLN A 87 2.06 8.57 -11.03
C GLN A 87 3.12 9.12 -10.07
N ARG A 88 2.70 9.64 -8.90
CA ARG A 88 3.62 10.08 -7.84
C ARG A 88 4.47 8.92 -7.32
N ALA A 89 3.86 7.76 -7.09
CA ALA A 89 4.56 6.56 -6.67
C ALA A 89 5.61 6.13 -7.70
N GLN A 90 5.27 6.10 -8.99
CA GLN A 90 6.17 5.73 -10.07
C GLN A 90 7.30 6.75 -10.27
N PHE A 91 7.03 8.03 -10.04
CA PHE A 91 8.06 9.06 -10.04
C PHE A 91 9.07 8.86 -8.91
N ALA A 92 8.58 8.52 -7.70
CA ALA A 92 9.42 8.23 -6.54
C ALA A 92 10.18 6.89 -6.66
N ASN A 93 9.55 5.87 -7.25
CA ASN A 93 10.14 4.57 -7.50
C ASN A 93 9.92 4.15 -8.96
N PRO A 94 10.89 4.45 -9.86
CA PRO A 94 10.80 4.11 -11.28
C PRO A 94 10.75 2.61 -11.60
N LEU A 95 11.00 1.73 -10.62
CA LEU A 95 10.91 0.28 -10.77
C LEU A 95 9.47 -0.25 -10.63
N LEU A 96 8.53 0.59 -10.18
CA LEU A 96 7.13 0.18 -10.07
C LEU A 96 6.53 -0.15 -11.45
N PRO A 97 5.61 -1.14 -11.53
CA PRO A 97 4.92 -1.46 -12.77
C PRO A 97 4.23 -0.25 -13.37
N LYS A 98 4.30 -0.11 -14.70
CA LYS A 98 3.62 0.99 -15.42
C LYS A 98 2.10 0.85 -15.41
N ASN A 99 1.59 -0.38 -15.28
CA ASN A 99 0.18 -0.75 -15.41
C ASN A 99 -0.45 -1.13 -14.06
N ILE A 100 -0.23 -0.34 -13.01
CA ILE A 100 -0.90 -0.54 -11.72
C ILE A 100 -2.41 -0.31 -11.89
N GLN A 101 -3.20 -1.34 -11.57
CA GLN A 101 -4.66 -1.28 -11.52
C GLN A 101 -5.15 -1.96 -10.24
N PHE A 102 -5.83 -1.20 -9.39
CA PHE A 102 -6.43 -1.74 -8.16
C PHE A 102 -7.73 -2.48 -8.51
N SER A 103 -7.70 -3.81 -8.43
CA SER A 103 -8.89 -4.64 -8.61
C SER A 103 -9.85 -4.45 -7.43
N PRO A 104 -11.19 -4.52 -7.63
CA PRO A 104 -12.16 -4.52 -6.53
C PRO A 104 -11.95 -5.62 -5.48
N LEU A 105 -11.21 -6.68 -5.85
CA LEU A 105 -10.83 -7.79 -4.96
C LEU A 105 -9.44 -7.61 -4.33
N ASP A 106 -8.67 -6.60 -4.76
CA ASP A 106 -7.40 -6.34 -4.13
C ASP A 106 -7.68 -5.74 -2.75
N LYS A 107 -7.30 -6.47 -1.70
CA LYS A 107 -7.45 -6.00 -0.33
C LYS A 107 -6.16 -5.38 0.19
N ASN A 108 -5.06 -5.51 -0.55
CA ASN A 108 -3.73 -5.23 -0.04
C ASN A 108 -2.89 -4.48 -1.09
N ALA A 109 -2.67 -3.17 -0.86
CA ALA A 109 -1.68 -2.40 -1.61
C ALA A 109 -0.27 -3.05 -1.60
N ASP A 110 0.01 -3.90 -0.61
CA ASP A 110 1.24 -4.67 -0.47
C ASP A 110 1.52 -5.64 -1.62
N ARG A 111 0.52 -6.08 -2.39
CA ARG A 111 0.74 -7.02 -3.50
C ARG A 111 1.67 -6.42 -4.55
N TYR A 112 1.46 -5.14 -4.86
CA TYR A 112 2.31 -4.38 -5.79
C TYR A 112 3.70 -4.10 -5.21
N ILE A 113 3.85 -4.16 -3.88
CA ILE A 113 5.10 -3.90 -3.18
C ILE A 113 5.93 -5.18 -3.08
N GLN A 114 5.33 -6.33 -2.75
CA GLN A 114 6.04 -7.61 -2.65
C GLN A 114 6.63 -8.06 -3.99
N ASP A 115 5.91 -7.84 -5.09
CA ASP A 115 6.40 -8.14 -6.44
C ASP A 115 7.58 -7.24 -6.85
N THR A 116 7.78 -6.10 -6.18
CA THR A 116 8.88 -5.15 -6.43
C THR A 116 9.98 -5.18 -5.37
N ASN A 117 9.79 -5.93 -4.28
CA ASN A 117 10.69 -5.96 -3.13
C ASN A 117 11.24 -7.35 -2.81
N LEU A 118 11.18 -8.28 -3.77
CA LEU A 118 12.04 -9.46 -3.79
C LEU A 118 13.33 -9.13 -4.53
N GLN A 119 14.44 -9.39 -3.86
CA GLN A 119 15.76 -9.46 -4.47
C GLN A 119 15.77 -10.54 -5.56
N ASP A 120 15.42 -10.18 -6.79
CA ASP A 120 15.83 -10.91 -8.00
C ASP A 120 16.87 -10.09 -8.76
N VAL A 121 17.96 -9.77 -8.05
CA VAL A 121 19.28 -9.53 -8.65
C VAL A 121 19.99 -10.83 -9.02
N HIS A 122 19.29 -11.97 -9.04
CA HIS A 122 19.82 -13.25 -9.49
C HIS A 122 18.81 -14.10 -10.29
N ASP A 123 18.22 -13.57 -11.35
CA ASP A 123 18.06 -14.34 -12.60
C ASP A 123 17.71 -13.42 -13.78
N ALA A 124 18.75 -12.84 -14.39
CA ALA A 124 18.62 -12.19 -15.70
C ALA A 124 18.55 -13.26 -16.80
N SER A 125 17.53 -14.12 -16.79
CA SER A 125 17.24 -15.01 -17.91
C SER A 125 15.89 -15.73 -17.81
N ARG A 126 14.78 -15.02 -18.04
CA ARG A 126 13.58 -15.68 -18.60
C ARG A 126 12.68 -14.69 -19.36
N PRO A 127 12.51 -14.85 -20.67
CA PRO A 127 11.40 -14.20 -21.38
C PRO A 127 10.15 -15.06 -21.14
N ASP A 128 9.13 -14.50 -20.49
CA ASP A 128 7.80 -15.14 -20.51
C ASP A 128 6.93 -14.49 -21.57
N THR A 129 7.08 -15.03 -22.77
CA THR A 129 6.07 -15.07 -23.81
C THR A 129 4.98 -16.07 -23.41
N THR A 130 3.74 -15.62 -23.20
CA THR A 130 2.51 -16.34 -23.59
C THR A 130 1.34 -15.35 -23.54
N GLU A 131 1.03 -14.73 -24.67
CA GLU A 131 -0.16 -15.01 -25.50
C GLU A 131 -1.51 -14.86 -24.78
N LYS A 132 -2.39 -14.03 -25.38
CA LYS A 132 -3.82 -14.35 -25.43
C LYS A 132 -4.38 -14.21 -26.85
N PRO A 133 -5.35 -15.06 -27.23
CA PRO A 133 -5.80 -15.27 -28.60
C PRO A 133 -7.01 -14.39 -28.98
N GLN A 134 -7.46 -14.62 -30.23
CA GLN A 134 -8.74 -14.26 -30.90
C GLN A 134 -8.60 -13.01 -31.80
N TYR A 135 -8.85 -13.04 -33.12
CA TYR A 135 -9.66 -13.92 -33.97
C TYR A 135 -8.95 -14.27 -35.29
#